data_AF-A0A1Q7YLI3-F1
#
_entry.id   AF-A0A1Q7YLI3-F1
#
_cell.length_a   1.000
_cell.length_b   1.000
_cell.length_c   1.000
_cell.angle_alpha   90.00
_cell.angle_beta   90.00
_cell.angle_gamma   90.00
#
_symmetry.space_group_name_H-M   'P 1'
#
loop_
_entity.id
_entity.type
_entity.pdbx_description
1 polymer ?
#
loop_
_entity_poly.entity_id
_entity_poly.type
_entity_poly.pdbx_seq_one_letter_code
_entity_poly.pdbx_strand_id
1 'polypeptide(L)'
;MQSVGVPARNIVVYDRYAYEMDIGSYQVLVPAGVRVVGVQLDKLDASGYDPNIYCEANFFGEWETRSYMASIVATGVSKIINVPTMKDHSASGVTGCLKNLGYGTFNNVHRSHRTPFSFTDPLIGVMCSVEPLRSKAVLHIMDGTRMVWHGGPLTQNQDFIHKAGVMLVGTDPVAMDTIELEKIEAKRSAEGAPSVWSRDPNSLTQDGTEFYQDAAKNLFYRQPHHIAAAGKLGLGISDLKQIDHRILRIRG
;
A
#
# COMPACT_ATOMS: atom_id res chain seq x y z
N MET A 1 -20.01 -0.90 9.70
CA MET A 1 -20.81 -1.36 8.55
C MET A 1 -22.18 -1.91 8.96
N GLN A 2 -22.25 -2.95 9.80
CA GLN A 2 -23.55 -3.48 10.25
C GLN A 2 -24.37 -2.46 11.07
N SER A 3 -23.70 -1.62 11.87
CA SER A 3 -24.33 -0.52 12.61
C SER A 3 -25.01 0.54 11.72
N VAL A 4 -24.62 0.63 10.45
CA VAL A 4 -25.22 1.52 9.44
C VAL A 4 -26.10 0.74 8.45
N GLY A 5 -26.51 -0.49 8.79
CA GLY A 5 -27.51 -1.26 8.05
C GLY A 5 -26.98 -2.16 6.93
N VAL A 6 -25.66 -2.30 6.74
CA VAL A 6 -25.12 -3.23 5.72
C VAL A 6 -25.18 -4.67 6.23
N PRO A 7 -25.91 -5.59 5.56
CA PRO A 7 -25.95 -7.00 5.96
C PRO A 7 -24.57 -7.64 5.90
N ALA A 8 -24.22 -8.51 6.86
CA ALA A 8 -22.90 -9.16 6.93
C ALA A 8 -22.49 -9.86 5.61
N ARG A 9 -23.44 -10.55 4.96
CA ARG A 9 -23.24 -11.21 3.65
C ARG A 9 -22.81 -10.27 2.51
N ASN A 10 -23.10 -8.97 2.66
CA ASN A 10 -22.72 -7.93 1.70
C ASN A 10 -21.37 -7.27 2.06
N ILE A 11 -20.71 -7.73 3.12
CA ILE A 11 -19.38 -7.28 3.53
C ILE A 11 -18.37 -8.34 3.09
N VAL A 12 -17.28 -7.89 2.49
CA VAL A 12 -16.15 -8.73 2.14
C VAL A 12 -14.88 -8.10 2.66
N VAL A 13 -14.05 -8.91 3.33
CA VAL A 13 -12.66 -8.58 3.61
C VAL A 13 -11.83 -9.36 2.60
N TYR A 14 -11.00 -8.66 1.84
CA TYR A 14 -10.15 -9.31 0.85
C TYR A 14 -8.72 -8.80 0.93
N ASP A 15 -7.80 -9.66 0.56
CA ASP A 15 -6.41 -9.33 0.27
C ASP A 15 -5.98 -10.16 -0.95
N ARG A 16 -4.81 -9.84 -1.49
CA ARG A 16 -4.29 -10.47 -2.68
C ARG A 16 -4.04 -11.96 -2.47
N TYR A 17 -3.41 -12.34 -1.36
CA TYR A 17 -2.96 -13.72 -1.13
C TYR A 17 -3.82 -14.44 -0.10
N ALA A 18 -4.37 -15.60 -0.48
CA ALA A 18 -5.17 -16.41 0.44
C ALA A 18 -4.39 -16.82 1.71
N TYR A 19 -3.10 -17.15 1.57
CA TYR A 19 -2.28 -17.54 2.72
C TYR A 19 -2.10 -16.40 3.75
N GLU A 20 -2.10 -15.13 3.33
CA GLU A 20 -1.97 -13.99 4.25
C GLU A 20 -3.24 -13.83 5.10
N MET A 21 -4.40 -14.13 4.49
CA MET A 21 -5.68 -14.18 5.19
C MET A 21 -5.72 -15.31 6.22
N ASP A 22 -5.13 -16.46 5.89
CA ASP A 22 -5.08 -17.62 6.78
C ASP A 22 -4.12 -17.40 7.95
N ILE A 23 -2.91 -16.88 7.69
CA ILE A 23 -1.95 -16.55 8.75
C ILE A 23 -2.52 -15.49 9.69
N GLY A 24 -3.21 -14.49 9.15
CA GLY A 24 -3.90 -13.46 9.94
C GLY A 24 -5.15 -13.97 10.66
N SER A 25 -5.58 -15.22 10.40
CA SER A 25 -6.79 -15.83 10.98
C SER A 25 -8.04 -14.96 10.79
N TYR A 26 -8.17 -14.30 9.63
CA TYR A 26 -9.24 -13.33 9.40
C TYR A 26 -10.64 -13.95 9.57
N GLN A 27 -10.80 -15.23 9.26
CA GLN A 27 -12.08 -15.94 9.36
C GLN A 27 -12.64 -15.99 10.79
N VAL A 28 -11.78 -15.92 11.82
CA VAL A 28 -12.23 -15.90 13.23
C VAL A 28 -12.33 -14.49 13.81
N LEU A 29 -11.73 -13.49 13.14
CA LEU A 29 -11.72 -12.09 13.58
C LEU A 29 -12.92 -11.31 13.04
N VAL A 30 -13.55 -11.77 11.96
CA VAL A 30 -14.71 -11.12 11.35
C VAL A 30 -16.04 -11.70 11.85
N PRO A 31 -17.11 -10.88 11.95
CA PRO A 31 -18.44 -11.37 12.30
C PRO A 31 -18.95 -12.46 11.36
N ALA A 32 -19.77 -13.37 11.89
CA ALA A 32 -20.43 -14.41 11.09
C ALA A 32 -21.19 -13.82 9.89
N GLY A 33 -21.02 -14.45 8.73
CA GLY A 33 -21.62 -14.03 7.47
C GLY A 33 -20.80 -13.02 6.66
N VAL A 34 -19.75 -12.41 7.23
CA VAL A 34 -18.76 -11.64 6.46
C VAL A 34 -17.93 -12.61 5.61
N ARG A 35 -17.73 -12.30 4.33
CA ARG A 35 -16.90 -13.12 3.45
C ARG A 35 -15.43 -12.71 3.59
N VAL A 36 -14.54 -13.69 3.60
CA VAL A 36 -13.08 -13.50 3.60
C VAL A 36 -12.55 -14.08 2.29
N VAL A 37 -11.83 -13.29 1.51
CA VAL A 37 -11.41 -13.67 0.14
C VAL A 37 -9.91 -13.37 -0.05
N GLY A 38 -9.14 -14.41 -0.36
CA GLY A 38 -7.83 -14.25 -1.00
C GLY A 38 -7.99 -14.30 -2.51
N VAL A 39 -7.49 -13.31 -3.24
CA VAL A 39 -7.68 -13.23 -4.71
C VAL A 39 -6.90 -14.32 -5.46
N GLN A 40 -5.69 -14.65 -5.00
CA GLN A 40 -4.86 -15.71 -5.59
C GLN A 40 -4.29 -16.63 -4.52
N LEU A 41 -4.17 -17.92 -4.86
CA LEU A 41 -3.55 -18.94 -4.01
C LEU A 41 -2.02 -18.84 -4.00
N ASP A 42 -1.44 -18.67 -5.18
CA ASP A 42 0.00 -18.50 -5.38
C ASP A 42 0.28 -17.46 -6.47
N LYS A 43 1.56 -17.22 -6.80
CA LYS A 43 1.98 -16.19 -7.75
C LYS A 43 1.49 -16.41 -9.19
N LEU A 44 1.24 -17.65 -9.60
CA LEU A 44 0.85 -18.03 -10.96
C LEU A 44 -0.67 -18.14 -11.11
N ASP A 45 -1.41 -18.22 -10.02
CA ASP A 45 -2.86 -18.20 -10.02
C ASP A 45 -3.43 -16.84 -10.46
N ALA A 46 -4.02 -16.85 -11.66
CA ALA A 46 -4.71 -15.71 -12.24
C ALA A 46 -6.25 -15.85 -12.19
N SER A 47 -6.79 -16.91 -11.58
CA SER A 47 -8.22 -17.24 -11.64
C SER A 47 -9.12 -16.21 -10.94
N GLY A 48 -8.59 -15.52 -9.92
CA GLY A 48 -9.29 -14.46 -9.21
C GLY A 48 -9.27 -13.08 -9.89
N TYR A 49 -8.73 -12.97 -11.11
CA TYR A 49 -8.57 -11.70 -11.83
C TYR A 49 -9.42 -11.64 -13.11
N ASP A 50 -9.87 -10.43 -13.45
CA ASP A 50 -10.65 -10.18 -14.65
C ASP A 50 -9.70 -9.94 -15.85
N PRO A 51 -9.74 -10.79 -16.90
CA PRO A 51 -8.84 -10.66 -18.04
C PRO A 51 -9.11 -9.41 -18.91
N ASN A 52 -10.25 -8.75 -18.73
CA ASN A 52 -10.66 -7.59 -19.53
C ASN A 52 -10.36 -6.25 -18.86
N ILE A 53 -10.02 -6.24 -17.56
CA ILE A 53 -9.74 -5.02 -16.81
C ILE A 53 -8.31 -5.08 -16.29
N TYR A 54 -7.43 -4.29 -16.89
CA TYR A 54 -6.00 -4.31 -16.57
C TYR A 54 -5.36 -2.92 -16.65
N CYS A 55 -4.25 -2.78 -15.94
CA CYS A 55 -3.28 -1.72 -16.12
C CYS A 55 -2.12 -2.28 -16.95
N GLU A 56 -1.82 -1.68 -18.09
CA GLU A 56 -0.70 -2.08 -18.95
C GLU A 56 0.45 -1.08 -18.83
N ALA A 57 1.67 -1.59 -18.69
CA ALA A 57 2.88 -0.79 -18.73
C ALA A 57 4.08 -1.71 -19.03
N ASN A 58 5.12 -1.23 -19.69
CA ASN A 58 6.37 -1.97 -19.90
C ASN A 58 7.47 -1.32 -19.06
N PHE A 59 8.24 -2.12 -18.33
CA PHE A 59 9.29 -1.64 -17.43
C PHE A 59 10.69 -2.09 -17.84
N PHE A 60 10.86 -3.38 -18.06
CA PHE A 60 12.17 -4.01 -18.28
C PHE A 60 12.18 -4.94 -19.49
N GLY A 61 11.21 -4.79 -20.42
CA GLY A 61 11.09 -5.63 -21.61
C GLY A 61 10.46 -7.00 -21.35
N GLU A 62 9.68 -7.13 -20.27
CA GLU A 62 8.91 -8.33 -19.97
C GLU A 62 7.87 -8.67 -21.06
N TRP A 63 7.58 -9.96 -21.22
CA TRP A 63 6.64 -10.44 -22.23
C TRP A 63 5.17 -10.13 -21.87
N GLU A 64 4.80 -10.27 -20.59
CA GLU A 64 3.47 -9.90 -20.10
C GLU A 64 3.52 -8.55 -19.39
N THR A 65 2.98 -7.53 -20.06
CA THR A 65 2.95 -6.11 -19.65
C THR A 65 1.70 -5.74 -18.86
N ARG A 66 0.72 -6.64 -18.73
CA ARG A 66 -0.56 -6.36 -18.09
C ARG A 66 -0.58 -6.83 -16.64
N SER A 67 -1.18 -6.00 -15.81
CA SER A 67 -1.58 -6.29 -14.44
C SER A 67 -3.10 -6.26 -14.40
N TYR A 68 -3.72 -7.40 -14.10
CA TYR A 68 -5.17 -7.59 -14.12
C TYR A 68 -5.81 -7.25 -12.79
N MET A 69 -7.01 -6.68 -12.81
CA MET A 69 -7.76 -6.29 -11.62
C MET A 69 -8.47 -7.49 -11.00
N ALA A 70 -8.45 -7.59 -9.67
CA ALA A 70 -9.17 -8.64 -8.96
C ALA A 70 -10.67 -8.62 -9.32
N SER A 71 -11.25 -9.78 -9.66
CA SER A 71 -12.65 -9.92 -10.08
C SER A 71 -13.63 -9.42 -9.03
N ILE A 72 -13.28 -9.56 -7.74
CA ILE A 72 -14.07 -9.01 -6.63
C ILE A 72 -14.17 -7.47 -6.70
N VAL A 73 -13.09 -6.79 -7.10
CA VAL A 73 -13.09 -5.34 -7.30
C VAL A 73 -13.77 -4.98 -8.61
N ALA A 74 -13.57 -5.76 -9.68
CA ALA A 74 -14.23 -5.53 -10.96
C ALA A 74 -15.76 -5.56 -10.83
N THR A 75 -16.32 -6.61 -10.23
CA THR A 75 -17.77 -6.87 -10.25
C THR A 75 -18.38 -7.26 -8.91
N GLY A 76 -17.58 -7.71 -7.94
CA GLY A 76 -18.06 -8.29 -6.69
C GLY A 76 -18.45 -7.32 -5.57
N VAL A 77 -17.99 -6.06 -5.61
CA VAL A 77 -18.30 -5.02 -4.62
C VAL A 77 -18.66 -3.68 -5.28
N SER A 78 -19.42 -2.85 -4.55
CA SER A 78 -19.84 -1.51 -4.99
C SER A 78 -19.03 -0.37 -4.37
N LYS A 79 -18.42 -0.60 -3.20
CA LYS A 79 -17.60 0.35 -2.46
C LYS A 79 -16.47 -0.38 -1.71
N ILE A 80 -15.34 0.28 -1.57
CA ILE A 80 -14.12 -0.21 -0.93
C ILE A 80 -13.75 0.75 0.20
N ILE A 81 -13.59 0.17 1.40
CA ILE A 81 -12.92 0.81 2.53
C ILE A 81 -11.51 0.22 2.57
N ASN A 82 -10.51 1.06 2.33
CA ASN A 82 -9.11 0.69 2.35
C ASN A 82 -8.59 0.69 3.79
N VAL A 83 -7.85 -0.34 4.20
CA VAL A 83 -7.32 -0.44 5.57
C VAL A 83 -5.80 -0.69 5.53
N PRO A 84 -5.00 0.31 5.11
CA PRO A 84 -3.54 0.14 5.01
C PRO A 84 -2.86 0.24 6.37
N THR A 85 -1.62 -0.24 6.43
CA THR A 85 -0.69 -0.02 7.56
C THR A 85 0.30 1.08 7.23
N MET A 86 0.59 1.98 8.17
CA MET A 86 1.63 3.00 8.03
C MET A 86 3.02 2.36 8.01
N LYS A 87 3.70 2.34 6.87
CA LYS A 87 5.01 1.71 6.74
C LYS A 87 5.88 2.25 5.61
N ASP A 88 7.19 2.28 5.87
CA ASP A 88 8.24 2.38 4.86
C ASP A 88 8.08 1.25 3.84
N HIS A 89 8.63 1.49 2.65
CA HIS A 89 8.80 0.46 1.66
C HIS A 89 10.11 0.70 0.91
N SER A 90 10.97 -0.33 0.87
CA SER A 90 12.30 -0.25 0.23
C SER A 90 12.28 0.31 -1.19
N ALA A 91 11.29 -0.06 -2.02
CA ALA A 91 11.12 0.45 -3.38
C ALA A 91 10.28 1.74 -3.53
N SER A 92 9.09 1.86 -2.94
CA SER A 92 8.20 3.01 -3.17
C SER A 92 8.38 4.17 -2.19
N GLY A 93 9.28 4.03 -1.21
CA GLY A 93 9.44 4.97 -0.10
C GLY A 93 8.48 4.65 1.03
N VAL A 94 7.17 4.67 0.75
CA VAL A 94 6.11 4.25 1.67
C VAL A 94 5.15 3.28 1.00
N THR A 95 4.34 2.57 1.79
CA THR A 95 3.26 1.74 1.25
C THR A 95 1.97 2.54 1.12
N GLY A 96 1.40 2.99 2.22
CA GLY A 96 0.20 3.81 2.20
C GLY A 96 -1.04 3.24 1.54
N CYS A 97 -2.03 4.11 1.42
CA CYS A 97 -3.31 3.86 0.80
C CYS A 97 -3.16 3.47 -0.66
N LEU A 98 -2.37 4.22 -1.43
CA LEU A 98 -2.27 4.07 -2.88
C LEU A 98 -1.65 2.72 -3.24
N LYS A 99 -0.56 2.30 -2.58
CA LYS A 99 0.03 0.99 -2.86
C LYS A 99 -0.85 -0.14 -2.34
N ASN A 100 -1.49 0.02 -1.19
CA ASN A 100 -2.41 -0.98 -0.66
C ASN A 100 -3.57 -1.24 -1.65
N LEU A 101 -4.13 -0.18 -2.24
CA LEU A 101 -5.15 -0.30 -3.28
C LEU A 101 -4.58 -0.88 -4.58
N GLY A 102 -3.58 -0.24 -5.18
CA GLY A 102 -3.03 -0.65 -6.47
C GLY A 102 -2.46 -2.06 -6.42
N TYR A 103 -1.48 -2.31 -5.55
CA TYR A 103 -0.75 -3.58 -5.53
C TYR A 103 -1.51 -4.70 -4.81
N GLY A 104 -2.47 -4.36 -3.94
CA GLY A 104 -3.39 -5.33 -3.34
C GLY A 104 -4.52 -5.75 -4.29
N THR A 105 -4.87 -4.91 -5.28
CA THR A 105 -5.95 -5.21 -6.24
C THR A 105 -5.46 -5.86 -7.53
N PHE A 106 -4.24 -5.52 -7.96
CA PHE A 106 -3.73 -5.96 -9.26
C PHE A 106 -2.70 -7.09 -9.13
N ASN A 107 -2.72 -8.04 -10.06
CA ASN A 107 -1.67 -9.05 -10.16
C ASN A 107 -0.44 -8.53 -10.92
N ASN A 108 0.57 -9.40 -11.06
CA ASN A 108 1.76 -9.16 -11.89
C ASN A 108 2.53 -7.86 -11.56
N VAL A 109 2.33 -7.27 -10.38
CA VAL A 109 3.00 -6.02 -9.99
C VAL A 109 4.47 -6.21 -9.61
N HIS A 110 4.90 -7.45 -9.35
CA HIS A 110 6.29 -7.76 -9.00
C HIS A 110 7.28 -7.39 -10.11
N ARG A 111 6.82 -7.38 -11.38
CA ARG A 111 7.62 -7.01 -12.55
C ARG A 111 8.11 -5.56 -12.51
N SER A 112 7.49 -4.69 -11.70
CA SER A 112 7.94 -3.30 -11.53
C SER A 112 9.17 -3.16 -10.64
N HIS A 113 9.68 -4.26 -10.07
CA HIS A 113 10.80 -4.28 -9.12
C HIS A 113 12.00 -5.05 -9.70
N ARG A 114 13.09 -4.34 -10.02
CA ARG A 114 14.38 -4.94 -10.38
C ARG A 114 15.51 -4.16 -9.74
N THR A 115 16.00 -4.65 -8.60
CA THR A 115 17.03 -3.99 -7.80
C THR A 115 18.23 -3.54 -8.66
N PRO A 116 18.71 -2.28 -8.49
CA PRO A 116 18.28 -1.29 -7.51
C PRO A 116 17.13 -0.38 -7.98
N PHE A 117 16.51 -0.65 -9.13
CA PHE A 117 15.49 0.21 -9.72
C PHE A 117 14.07 -0.34 -9.51
N SER A 118 13.11 0.57 -9.46
CA SER A 118 11.70 0.20 -9.52
C SER A 118 10.90 1.25 -10.31
N PHE A 119 9.80 0.79 -10.91
CA PHE A 119 8.80 1.61 -11.60
C PHE A 119 7.54 1.75 -10.75
N THR A 120 7.69 1.83 -9.42
CA THR A 120 6.58 2.08 -8.51
C THR A 120 5.97 3.48 -8.71
N ASP A 121 6.79 4.44 -9.15
CA ASP A 121 6.39 5.71 -9.72
C ASP A 121 6.47 5.64 -11.27
N PRO A 122 5.40 5.97 -12.03
CA PRO A 122 4.07 6.40 -11.57
C PRO A 122 3.07 5.23 -11.40
N LEU A 123 3.50 3.97 -11.55
CA LEU A 123 2.60 2.82 -11.71
C LEU A 123 1.55 2.70 -10.60
N ILE A 124 1.92 2.94 -9.33
CA ILE A 124 0.99 2.86 -8.21
C ILE A 124 -0.21 3.81 -8.43
N GLY A 125 0.07 5.05 -8.83
CA GLY A 125 -0.96 6.04 -9.15
C GLY A 125 -1.76 5.64 -10.39
N VAL A 126 -1.10 5.15 -11.43
CA VAL A 126 -1.77 4.69 -12.66
C VAL A 126 -2.77 3.58 -12.36
N MET A 127 -2.38 2.55 -11.59
CA MET A 127 -3.27 1.47 -11.17
C MET A 127 -4.48 1.98 -10.39
N CYS A 128 -4.28 2.91 -9.46
CA CYS A 128 -5.36 3.50 -8.68
C CYS A 128 -6.34 4.33 -9.52
N SER A 129 -5.94 4.78 -10.72
CA SER A 129 -6.78 5.54 -11.65
C SER A 129 -7.67 4.67 -12.55
N VAL A 130 -7.42 3.36 -12.61
CA VAL A 130 -8.19 2.43 -13.45
C VAL A 130 -9.58 2.19 -12.85
N GLU A 131 -10.61 2.25 -13.67
CA GLU A 131 -11.97 1.88 -13.27
C GLU A 131 -12.20 0.36 -13.35
N PRO A 132 -13.02 -0.21 -12.45
CA PRO A 132 -13.83 0.47 -11.45
C PRO A 132 -13.14 0.71 -10.08
N LEU A 133 -11.83 0.48 -9.93
CA LEU A 133 -11.15 0.66 -8.64
C LEU A 133 -11.27 2.10 -8.13
N ARG A 134 -10.99 3.09 -8.99
CA ARG A 134 -11.04 4.51 -8.65
C ARG A 134 -12.40 4.92 -8.07
N SER A 135 -13.50 4.62 -8.74
CA SER A 135 -14.85 5.01 -8.30
C SER A 135 -15.38 4.22 -7.08
N LYS A 136 -14.76 3.07 -6.78
CA LYS A 136 -15.15 2.20 -5.65
C LYS A 136 -14.41 2.55 -4.36
N ALA A 137 -13.17 3.02 -4.41
CA ALA A 137 -12.42 3.44 -3.22
C ALA A 137 -12.96 4.75 -2.64
N VAL A 138 -13.56 4.70 -1.45
CA VAL A 138 -14.30 5.86 -0.89
C VAL A 138 -13.90 6.27 0.52
N LEU A 139 -13.20 5.41 1.25
CA LEU A 139 -12.73 5.68 2.60
C LEU A 139 -11.43 4.91 2.84
N HIS A 140 -10.50 5.53 3.55
CA HIS A 140 -9.26 4.89 3.96
C HIS A 140 -9.05 5.08 5.46
N ILE A 141 -8.68 3.99 6.13
CA ILE A 141 -8.44 3.92 7.57
C ILE A 141 -7.05 3.32 7.75
N MET A 142 -6.03 4.18 7.83
CA MET A 142 -4.65 3.75 7.97
C MET A 142 -4.31 3.51 9.43
N ASP A 143 -3.88 2.28 9.74
CA ASP A 143 -3.35 1.90 11.03
C ASP A 143 -1.89 2.38 11.15
N GLY A 144 -1.66 3.38 11.99
CA GLY A 144 -0.32 3.82 12.41
C GLY A 144 -0.09 3.62 13.90
N THR A 145 -0.81 2.69 14.55
CA THR A 145 -0.59 2.38 15.97
C THR A 145 0.83 1.85 16.18
N ARG A 146 1.29 1.01 15.24
CA ARG A 146 2.67 0.57 15.08
C ARG A 146 3.12 0.88 13.66
N MET A 147 3.96 1.90 13.50
CA MET A 147 4.54 2.24 12.21
C MET A 147 5.83 1.46 11.98
N VAL A 148 6.02 0.94 10.78
CA VAL A 148 7.31 0.38 10.34
C VAL A 148 8.08 1.52 9.66
N TRP A 149 9.15 2.02 10.27
CA TRP A 149 9.87 3.19 9.76
C TRP A 149 11.08 2.82 8.88
N HIS A 150 11.47 1.54 8.88
CA HIS A 150 12.44 0.94 7.97
C HIS A 150 12.22 -0.58 7.83
N GLY A 151 12.90 -1.24 6.89
CA GLY A 151 12.78 -2.68 6.68
C GLY A 151 11.48 -3.09 5.98
N GLY A 152 10.71 -2.15 5.44
CA GLY A 152 9.43 -2.46 4.79
C GLY A 152 9.60 -3.15 3.43
N PRO A 153 8.61 -3.95 2.98
CA PRO A 153 7.25 -4.05 3.54
C PRO A 153 7.06 -5.04 4.69
N LEU A 154 8.01 -5.96 4.93
CA LEU A 154 7.96 -7.01 5.95
C LEU A 154 9.25 -7.00 6.77
N THR A 155 9.35 -6.05 7.72
CA THR A 155 10.56 -5.93 8.54
C THR A 155 10.81 -7.19 9.36
N GLN A 156 12.07 -7.63 9.39
CA GLN A 156 12.53 -8.72 10.26
C GLN A 156 13.11 -8.20 11.57
N ASN A 157 13.19 -6.87 11.74
CA ASN A 157 13.75 -6.23 12.91
C ASN A 157 12.68 -5.40 13.65
N GLN A 158 12.48 -5.73 14.93
CA GLN A 158 11.50 -5.07 15.80
C GLN A 158 11.90 -3.63 16.14
N ASP A 159 13.19 -3.29 16.10
CA ASP A 159 13.67 -1.92 16.37
C ASP A 159 13.20 -0.95 15.28
N PHE A 160 12.89 -1.47 14.09
CA PHE A 160 12.28 -0.70 12.99
C PHE A 160 10.77 -0.52 13.12
N ILE A 161 10.17 -0.93 14.25
CA ILE A 161 8.75 -0.76 14.57
C ILE A 161 8.62 0.27 15.69
N HIS A 162 7.94 1.39 15.40
CA HIS A 162 7.69 2.45 16.36
C HIS A 162 6.21 2.52 16.76
N LYS A 163 5.94 2.62 18.06
CA LYS A 163 4.58 2.76 18.61
C LYS A 163 4.08 4.20 18.46
N ALA A 164 3.72 4.60 17.23
CA ALA A 164 3.25 5.95 16.96
C ALA A 164 1.86 6.24 17.56
N GLY A 165 1.03 5.21 17.77
CA GLY A 165 -0.25 5.36 18.46
C GLY A 165 -1.26 6.26 17.72
N VAL A 166 -1.18 6.31 16.38
CA VAL A 166 -2.04 7.14 15.55
C VAL A 166 -2.90 6.29 14.60
N MET A 167 -4.05 6.83 14.23
CA MET A 167 -4.86 6.30 13.14
C MET A 167 -5.20 7.47 12.22
N LEU A 168 -5.01 7.30 10.92
CA LEU A 168 -5.39 8.32 9.94
C LEU A 168 -6.66 7.85 9.25
N VAL A 169 -7.63 8.75 9.14
CA VAL A 169 -8.92 8.47 8.51
C VAL A 169 -9.21 9.58 7.52
N GLY A 170 -9.50 9.21 6.28
CA GLY A 170 -9.73 10.18 5.21
C GLY A 170 -10.32 9.54 3.95
N THR A 171 -10.77 10.39 3.03
CA THR A 171 -11.34 9.98 1.74
C THR A 171 -10.42 10.29 0.57
N ASP A 172 -9.30 10.97 0.83
CA ASP A 172 -8.26 11.29 -0.15
C ASP A 172 -7.03 10.41 0.13
N PRO A 173 -6.75 9.39 -0.72
CA PRO A 173 -5.62 8.49 -0.50
C PRO A 173 -4.27 9.19 -0.74
N VAL A 174 -4.22 10.19 -1.62
CA VAL A 174 -2.98 10.94 -1.91
C VAL A 174 -2.60 11.81 -0.72
N ALA A 175 -3.57 12.49 -0.13
CA ALA A 175 -3.35 13.31 1.04
C ALA A 175 -2.90 12.45 2.24
N MET A 176 -3.53 11.29 2.44
CA MET A 176 -3.15 10.37 3.51
C MET A 176 -1.72 9.84 3.35
N ASP A 177 -1.32 9.46 2.13
CA ASP A 177 0.03 8.96 1.87
C ASP A 177 1.08 10.08 1.98
N THR A 178 0.69 11.32 1.66
CA THR A 178 1.53 12.50 1.91
C THR A 178 1.78 12.67 3.42
N ILE A 179 0.76 12.51 4.27
CA ILE A 179 0.95 12.60 5.74
C ILE A 179 1.76 11.42 6.28
N GLU A 180 1.56 10.20 5.77
CA GLU A 180 2.40 9.06 6.12
C GLU A 180 3.87 9.31 5.76
N LEU A 181 4.13 9.82 4.56
CA LEU A 181 5.47 10.12 4.09
C LEU A 181 6.19 11.09 5.03
N GLU A 182 5.54 12.18 5.42
CA GLU A 182 6.09 13.15 6.37
C GLU A 182 6.38 12.51 7.74
N LYS A 183 5.51 11.61 8.22
CA LYS A 183 5.72 10.90 9.50
C LYS A 183 6.90 9.93 9.44
N ILE A 184 7.03 9.18 8.35
CA ILE A 184 8.15 8.26 8.15
C ILE A 184 9.44 9.03 7.97
N GLU A 185 9.45 10.12 7.20
CA GLU A 185 10.62 10.99 7.06
C GLU A 185 11.07 11.57 8.40
N ALA A 186 10.15 12.12 9.19
CA ALA A 186 10.47 12.64 10.51
C ALA A 186 11.06 11.56 11.42
N LYS A 187 10.51 10.34 11.39
CA LYS A 187 11.03 9.23 12.18
C LYS A 187 12.41 8.78 11.71
N ARG A 188 12.63 8.64 10.40
CA ARG A 188 13.94 8.29 9.82
C ARG A 188 14.99 9.33 10.17
N SER A 189 14.66 10.61 10.05
CA SER A 189 15.54 11.71 10.43
C SER A 189 15.90 11.69 11.92
N ALA A 190 14.94 11.43 12.81
CA ALA A 190 15.19 11.31 14.25
C ALA A 190 16.13 10.16 14.61
N GLU A 191 16.13 9.08 13.82
CA GLU A 191 17.02 7.91 13.98
C GLU A 191 18.36 8.08 13.24
N GLY A 192 18.61 9.23 12.59
CA GLY A 192 19.81 9.46 11.79
C GLY A 192 19.88 8.65 10.50
N ALA A 193 18.76 8.07 10.06
CA ALA A 193 18.69 7.29 8.82
C ALA A 193 18.58 8.22 7.59
N PRO A 194 19.10 7.80 6.42
CA PRO A 194 18.93 8.54 5.18
C PRO A 194 17.46 8.75 4.84
N SER A 195 17.16 9.94 4.33
CA SER A 195 15.83 10.29 3.81
C SER A 195 15.33 9.27 2.78
N VAL A 196 14.02 9.03 2.73
CA VAL A 196 13.37 8.26 1.65
C VAL A 196 13.57 8.89 0.28
N TRP A 197 13.95 10.17 0.21
CA TRP A 197 14.29 10.88 -1.02
C TRP A 197 15.76 10.71 -1.43
N SER A 198 16.59 10.08 -0.58
CA SER A 198 18.02 9.90 -0.86
C SER A 198 18.24 9.15 -2.17
N ARG A 199 19.21 9.65 -2.94
CA ARG A 199 19.72 9.03 -4.17
C ARG A 199 21.20 8.67 -4.04
N ASP A 200 21.76 8.67 -2.84
CA ASP A 200 23.17 8.32 -2.61
C ASP A 200 23.39 6.82 -2.90
N PRO A 201 24.23 6.45 -3.88
CA PRO A 201 24.53 5.06 -4.19
C PRO A 201 25.11 4.27 -3.00
N ASN A 202 25.78 4.94 -2.04
CA ASN A 202 26.35 4.28 -0.86
C ASN A 202 25.29 3.74 0.12
N SER A 203 24.06 4.26 0.01
CA SER A 203 22.90 3.78 0.76
C SER A 203 22.29 2.50 0.17
N LEU A 204 22.77 2.04 -0.99
CA LEU A 204 22.26 0.81 -1.59
C LEU A 204 23.02 -0.43 -1.13
N THR A 205 22.28 -1.52 -0.99
CA THR A 205 22.82 -2.86 -0.77
C THR A 205 22.05 -3.90 -1.57
N GLN A 206 22.73 -5.01 -1.88
CA GLN A 206 22.10 -6.23 -2.40
C GLN A 206 21.92 -7.30 -1.29
N ASP A 207 22.49 -7.07 -0.10
CA ASP A 207 22.33 -7.97 1.04
C ASP A 207 21.07 -7.61 1.82
N GLY A 208 20.08 -8.51 1.78
CA GLY A 208 18.85 -8.36 2.54
C GLY A 208 19.09 -8.34 4.05
N THR A 209 20.14 -9.00 4.54
CA THR A 209 20.51 -9.00 5.96
C THR A 209 20.94 -7.61 6.39
N GLU A 210 21.81 -6.97 5.61
CA GLU A 210 22.26 -5.60 5.85
C GLU A 210 21.06 -4.64 5.86
N PHE A 211 20.14 -4.76 4.89
CA PHE A 211 18.91 -3.98 4.87
C PHE A 211 18.04 -4.13 6.13
N TYR A 212 17.96 -5.33 6.74
CA TYR A 212 17.18 -5.53 7.96
C TYR A 212 17.92 -5.15 9.25
N GLN A 213 19.21 -4.80 9.19
CA GLN A 213 20.01 -4.48 10.37
C GLN A 213 20.56 -3.04 10.37
N ASP A 214 20.67 -2.41 9.21
CA ASP A 214 21.20 -1.06 9.05
C ASP A 214 20.22 -0.14 8.30
N ALA A 215 19.64 0.83 9.01
CA ALA A 215 18.69 1.78 8.44
C ALA A 215 19.31 2.76 7.42
N ALA A 216 20.64 2.80 7.32
CA ALA A 216 21.38 3.48 6.26
C ALA A 216 21.37 2.75 4.92
N LYS A 217 20.95 1.48 4.91
CA LYS A 217 21.02 0.60 3.76
C LYS A 217 19.64 0.32 3.19
N ASN A 218 19.55 0.21 1.88
CA ASN A 218 18.29 -0.03 1.19
C ASN A 218 18.49 -0.84 -0.10
N LEU A 219 17.45 -1.56 -0.50
CA LEU A 219 17.50 -2.43 -1.68
C LEU A 219 17.29 -1.69 -3.00
N PHE A 220 16.64 -0.52 -2.97
CA PHE A 220 16.26 0.23 -4.16
C PHE A 220 16.52 1.73 -4.02
N TYR A 221 16.63 2.40 -5.16
CA TYR A 221 16.31 3.82 -5.19
C TYR A 221 14.81 3.99 -4.95
N ARG A 222 14.44 4.50 -3.77
CA ARG A 222 13.04 4.71 -3.38
C ARG A 222 12.34 5.65 -4.36
N GLN A 223 11.04 5.43 -4.58
CA GLN A 223 10.20 6.26 -5.45
C GLN A 223 9.01 6.90 -4.71
N PRO A 224 9.23 7.72 -3.67
CA PRO A 224 8.16 8.44 -2.96
C PRO A 224 7.35 9.40 -3.86
N HIS A 225 7.92 9.80 -5.01
CA HIS A 225 7.27 10.63 -6.03
C HIS A 225 5.94 10.06 -6.58
N HIS A 226 5.69 8.75 -6.43
CA HIS A 226 4.43 8.13 -6.87
C HIS A 226 3.18 8.79 -6.25
N ILE A 227 3.30 9.38 -5.05
CA ILE A 227 2.21 10.11 -4.39
C ILE A 227 1.87 11.39 -5.17
N ALA A 228 2.88 12.19 -5.52
CA ALA A 228 2.68 13.39 -6.32
C ALA A 228 2.19 13.05 -7.75
N ALA A 229 2.69 11.96 -8.33
CA ALA A 229 2.20 11.45 -9.61
C ALA A 229 0.70 11.07 -9.53
N ALA A 230 0.27 10.39 -8.47
CA ALA A 230 -1.13 10.07 -8.23
C ALA A 230 -1.99 11.33 -8.10
N GLY A 231 -1.49 12.38 -7.42
CA GLY A 231 -2.17 13.67 -7.36
C GLY A 231 -2.40 14.31 -8.73
N LYS A 232 -1.40 14.24 -9.63
CA LYS A 232 -1.52 14.72 -11.02
C LYS A 232 -2.53 13.91 -11.85
N LEU A 233 -2.81 12.66 -11.48
CA LEU A 233 -3.86 11.83 -12.08
C LEU A 233 -5.27 12.15 -11.53
N GLY A 234 -5.38 13.14 -10.64
CA GLY A 234 -6.65 13.55 -10.04
C GLY A 234 -7.17 12.58 -8.99
N LEU A 235 -6.27 11.82 -8.34
CA LEU A 235 -6.63 10.90 -7.26
C LEU A 235 -6.71 11.60 -5.88
N GLY A 236 -6.24 12.84 -5.79
CA GLY A 236 -6.21 13.60 -4.55
C GLY A 236 -5.15 14.69 -4.53
N ILE A 237 -4.88 15.24 -3.35
CA ILE A 237 -3.98 16.36 -3.14
C ILE A 237 -2.67 15.89 -2.50
N SER A 238 -1.53 16.21 -3.11
CA SER A 238 -0.19 15.88 -2.59
C SER A 238 0.57 17.09 -2.02
N ASP A 239 0.08 18.31 -2.28
CA ASP A 239 0.68 19.52 -1.69
C ASP A 239 0.25 19.63 -0.23
N LEU A 240 1.21 19.42 0.69
CA LEU A 240 0.98 19.46 2.12
C LEU A 240 0.31 20.76 2.59
N LYS A 241 0.54 21.88 1.91
CA LYS A 241 -0.08 23.17 2.24
C LYS A 241 -1.59 23.23 1.96
N GLN A 242 -2.08 22.33 1.11
CA GLN A 242 -3.49 22.23 0.73
C GLN A 242 -4.23 21.11 1.49
N ILE A 243 -3.53 20.35 2.34
CA ILE A 243 -4.12 19.27 3.14
C ILE A 243 -4.53 19.82 4.51
N ASP A 244 -5.84 19.94 4.77
CA ASP A 244 -6.38 20.12 6.14
C ASP A 244 -6.43 18.75 6.83
N HIS A 245 -5.53 18.52 7.79
CA HIS A 245 -5.63 17.38 8.71
C HIS A 245 -5.80 17.87 10.14
N ARG A 246 -6.72 17.24 10.88
CA ARG A 246 -7.02 17.60 12.27
C ARG A 246 -6.63 16.45 13.19
N ILE A 247 -5.91 16.78 14.25
CA ILE A 247 -5.51 15.81 15.26
C ILE A 247 -6.59 15.76 16.34
N LEU A 248 -7.31 14.65 16.40
CA LEU A 248 -8.26 14.36 17.46
C LEU A 248 -7.58 13.49 18.51
N ARG A 249 -7.51 13.98 19.75
CA ARG A 249 -7.01 13.18 20.88
C ARG A 249 -8.19 12.46 21.53
N ILE A 250 -8.21 11.14 21.45
CA ILE A 250 -9.16 10.32 22.20
C ILE A 250 -8.63 10.25 23.63
N ARG A 251 -9.35 10.87 24.57
CA ARG A 251 -9.09 10.69 26.00
C ARG A 251 -9.63 9.31 26.38
N GLY A 252 -8.74 8.44 26.85
CA GLY A 252 -9.11 7.17 27.50
C GLY A 252 -9.68 7.41 28.89
#